data_AF-V8PEE9-F1
#
_entry.id   AF-V8PEE9-F1
#
_cell.length_a   1.000
_cell.length_b   1.000
_cell.length_c   1.000
_cell.angle_alpha   90.00
_cell.angle_beta   90.00
_cell.angle_gamma   90.00
#
_symmetry.space_group_name_H-M   'P 1'
#
loop_
_entity.id
_entity.type
_entity.pdbx_description
1 polymer ?
#
loop_
_entity_poly.entity_id
_entity_poly.type
_entity_poly.pdbx_seq_one_letter_code
_entity_poly.pdbx_strand_id
1 'polypeptide(L)'
;MEIMAKTIEYLQPNPGPALGDVGEAMRELSEVKDALDINVKQNFIDPLQNLHDKDLREIQHHLKKMEGRRLDFDYKKKRQGKVPDEEIRQALEKFDESKEIAESSMFNLLEMDTRREYQPKPRMTLELSDNNQHNGGLSNATTPKPSGGVAMDQPCCRALYDFDPENEGELGFKEGDVITLTNQIDDNWYEGMIHGQSGFFPINYVEILVPLPH
;
A
#
# COMPACT_ATOMS: atom_id res chain seq x y z
N MET A 1 -62.43 -26.83 19.05
CA MET A 1 -61.99 -26.22 17.78
C MET A 1 -61.48 -24.79 17.95
N GLU A 2 -62.03 -24.00 18.88
CA GLU A 2 -61.64 -22.60 19.10
C GLU A 2 -60.24 -22.40 19.71
N ILE A 3 -59.73 -23.39 20.45
CA ILE A 3 -58.38 -23.34 21.05
C ILE A 3 -57.29 -23.54 19.99
N MET A 4 -57.51 -24.40 18.98
CA MET A 4 -56.56 -24.57 17.87
C MET A 4 -56.52 -23.35 16.95
N ALA A 5 -57.64 -22.64 16.76
CA ALA A 5 -57.67 -21.41 15.96
C ALA A 5 -56.85 -20.28 16.62
N LYS A 6 -56.92 -20.15 17.95
CA LYS A 6 -56.09 -19.19 18.71
C LYS A 6 -54.61 -19.57 18.74
N THR A 7 -54.26 -20.85 18.64
CA THR A 7 -52.86 -21.29 18.52
C THR A 7 -52.26 -21.00 17.14
N ILE A 8 -53.07 -20.96 16.07
CA ILE A 8 -52.60 -20.70 14.70
C ILE A 8 -52.28 -19.20 14.48
N GLU A 9 -53.01 -18.27 15.11
CA GLU A 9 -52.68 -16.83 15.07
C GLU A 9 -51.35 -16.47 15.77
N TYR A 10 -50.89 -17.29 16.72
CA TYR A 10 -49.66 -17.06 17.48
C TYR A 10 -48.39 -17.66 16.83
N LEU A 11 -48.48 -18.28 15.64
CA LEU A 11 -47.38 -19.04 15.04
C LEU A 11 -46.95 -18.62 13.62
N GLN A 12 -47.42 -17.47 13.11
CA GLN A 12 -46.85 -16.89 11.89
C GLN A 12 -45.79 -15.86 12.31
N PRO A 13 -44.48 -16.13 12.18
CA PRO A 13 -43.47 -15.09 12.38
C PRO A 13 -43.77 -13.96 11.40
N ASN A 14 -44.09 -12.76 11.93
CA ASN A 14 -44.30 -11.58 11.13
C ASN A 14 -42.94 -10.94 10.83
N PRO A 15 -42.41 -11.03 9.60
CA PRO A 15 -41.08 -10.54 9.29
C PRO A 15 -41.02 -9.00 9.21
N GLY A 16 -42.17 -8.30 9.20
CA GLY A 16 -42.24 -6.86 8.95
C GLY A 16 -41.33 -5.99 9.83
N PRO A 17 -41.36 -6.12 11.17
CA PRO A 17 -40.48 -5.34 12.06
C PRO A 17 -38.99 -5.64 11.83
N ALA A 18 -38.62 -6.92 11.70
CA ALA A 18 -37.23 -7.31 11.44
C ALA A 18 -36.73 -6.79 10.09
N LEU A 19 -37.58 -6.78 9.05
CA LEU A 19 -37.25 -6.16 7.76
C LEU A 19 -37.11 -4.64 7.87
N GLY A 20 -37.87 -4.00 8.75
CA GLY A 20 -37.72 -2.57 9.07
C GLY A 20 -36.37 -2.27 9.71
N ASP A 21 -35.98 -3.03 10.74
CA ASP A 21 -34.69 -2.88 11.43
C ASP A 21 -33.52 -3.12 10.47
N VAL A 22 -33.62 -4.13 9.60
CA VAL A 22 -32.63 -4.38 8.54
C VAL A 22 -32.58 -3.22 7.54
N GLY A 23 -33.74 -2.68 7.16
CA GLY A 23 -33.81 -1.52 6.26
C GLY A 23 -33.15 -0.27 6.84
N GLU A 24 -33.33 -0.01 8.13
CA GLU A 24 -32.66 1.08 8.84
C GLU A 24 -31.15 0.88 8.91
N ALA A 25 -30.70 -0.32 9.29
CA ALA A 25 -29.27 -0.65 9.28
C ALA A 25 -28.64 -0.51 7.88
N MET A 26 -29.34 -0.91 6.82
CA MET A 26 -28.86 -0.73 5.44
C MET A 26 -28.80 0.74 5.03
N ARG A 27 -29.70 1.60 5.53
CA ARG A 27 -29.63 3.05 5.29
C ARG A 27 -28.39 3.64 5.93
N GLU A 28 -28.13 3.32 7.20
CA GLU A 28 -26.93 3.77 7.91
C GLU A 28 -25.64 3.30 7.23
N LEU A 29 -25.60 2.03 6.77
CA LEU A 29 -24.47 1.51 5.99
C LEU A 29 -24.26 2.27 4.68
N SER A 30 -25.34 2.71 4.02
CA SER A 30 -25.25 3.54 2.81
C SER A 30 -24.59 4.89 3.11
N GLU A 31 -24.96 5.53 4.20
CA GLU A 31 -24.38 6.82 4.61
C GLU A 31 -22.88 6.68 4.93
N VAL A 32 -22.50 5.60 5.62
CA VAL A 32 -21.09 5.29 5.91
C VAL A 32 -20.30 5.04 4.62
N LYS A 33 -20.88 4.31 3.65
CA LYS A 33 -20.26 4.08 2.35
C LYS A 33 -20.03 5.40 1.60
N ASP A 34 -21.04 6.26 1.54
CA ASP A 34 -20.92 7.55 0.86
C ASP A 34 -19.87 8.45 1.52
N ALA A 35 -19.82 8.45 2.86
CA ALA A 35 -18.78 9.15 3.62
C ALA A 35 -17.37 8.60 3.32
N LEU A 36 -17.23 7.28 3.20
CA LEU A 36 -15.96 6.64 2.81
C LEU A 36 -15.55 7.05 1.39
N ASP A 37 -16.47 7.00 0.42
CA ASP A 37 -16.21 7.38 -0.96
C ASP A 37 -15.75 8.84 -1.05
N ILE A 38 -16.42 9.74 -0.33
CA ILE A 38 -16.00 11.16 -0.24
C ILE A 38 -14.62 11.28 0.39
N ASN A 39 -14.36 10.56 1.47
CA ASN A 39 -13.08 10.61 2.18
C ASN A 39 -11.92 10.11 1.31
N VAL A 40 -12.10 9.00 0.59
CA VAL A 40 -11.12 8.48 -0.37
C VAL A 40 -10.91 9.48 -1.49
N LYS A 41 -11.99 10.04 -2.03
CA LYS A 41 -11.88 11.05 -3.08
C LYS A 41 -11.06 12.26 -2.65
N GLN A 42 -11.39 12.85 -1.50
CA GLN A 42 -10.76 14.09 -1.04
C GLN A 42 -9.32 13.90 -0.54
N ASN A 43 -9.01 12.78 0.12
CA ASN A 43 -7.72 12.59 0.77
C ASN A 43 -6.74 11.77 -0.07
N PHE A 44 -7.20 11.10 -1.13
CA PHE A 44 -6.36 10.26 -1.96
C PHE A 44 -6.48 10.60 -3.45
N ILE A 45 -7.68 10.50 -4.03
CA ILE A 45 -7.85 10.64 -5.48
C ILE A 45 -7.56 12.07 -5.94
N ASP A 46 -8.21 13.08 -5.36
CA ASP A 46 -8.07 14.47 -5.79
C ASP A 46 -6.63 15.01 -5.59
N PRO A 47 -5.93 14.71 -4.47
CA PRO A 47 -4.52 15.07 -4.32
C PRO A 47 -3.60 14.43 -5.37
N LEU A 48 -3.77 13.13 -5.67
CA LEU A 48 -2.97 12.45 -6.70
C LEU A 48 -3.26 12.97 -8.10
N GLN A 49 -4.53 13.26 -8.39
CA GLN A 49 -4.94 13.87 -9.66
C GLN A 49 -4.30 15.26 -9.82
N ASN A 50 -4.28 16.06 -8.75
CA ASN A 50 -3.63 17.37 -8.76
C ASN A 50 -2.11 17.27 -8.97
N LEU A 51 -1.46 16.32 -8.30
CA LEU A 51 -0.02 16.04 -8.47
C LEU A 51 0.30 15.71 -9.95
N HIS A 52 -0.52 14.87 -10.57
CA HIS A 52 -0.36 14.52 -11.98
C HIS A 52 -0.59 15.72 -12.92
N ASP A 53 -1.69 16.45 -12.73
CA ASP A 53 -2.12 17.48 -13.68
C ASP A 53 -1.33 18.78 -13.57
N LYS A 54 -0.66 19.00 -12.44
CA LYS A 54 0.19 20.17 -12.21
C LYS A 54 1.67 19.78 -12.23
N ASP A 55 2.15 19.17 -11.16
CA ASP A 55 3.59 19.03 -10.92
C ASP A 55 4.25 18.11 -11.95
N LEU A 56 3.68 16.91 -12.18
CA LEU A 56 4.25 15.98 -13.15
C LEU A 56 4.15 16.50 -14.59
N ARG A 57 3.02 17.14 -14.94
CA ARG A 57 2.84 17.75 -16.27
C ARG A 57 3.82 18.91 -16.50
N GLU A 58 4.08 19.71 -15.47
CA GLU A 58 5.05 20.80 -15.52
C GLU A 58 6.49 20.27 -15.65
N ILE A 59 6.87 19.27 -14.87
CA ILE A 59 8.17 18.60 -14.99
C ILE A 59 8.36 18.03 -16.41
N GLN A 60 7.34 17.34 -16.94
CA GLN A 60 7.36 16.84 -18.32
C GLN A 60 7.55 17.95 -19.34
N HIS A 61 6.91 19.11 -19.14
CA HIS A 61 7.07 20.27 -20.00
C HIS A 61 8.51 20.78 -20.00
N HIS A 62 9.09 20.98 -18.80
CA HIS A 62 10.46 21.49 -18.66
C HIS A 62 11.49 20.51 -19.21
N LEU A 63 11.35 19.21 -18.95
CA LEU A 63 12.22 18.17 -19.51
C LEU A 63 12.17 18.13 -21.04
N LYS A 64 10.99 18.21 -21.64
CA LYS A 64 10.83 18.25 -23.10
C LYS A 64 11.49 19.48 -23.71
N LYS A 65 11.36 20.63 -23.04
CA LYS A 65 11.99 21.89 -23.47
C LYS A 65 13.51 21.81 -23.37
N MET A 66 14.03 21.31 -22.25
CA MET A 66 15.46 21.10 -22.00
C MET A 66 16.06 20.16 -23.05
N GLU A 67 15.40 19.03 -23.35
CA GLU A 67 15.88 18.10 -24.37
C GLU A 67 15.95 18.74 -25.76
N GLY A 68 14.95 19.55 -26.12
CA GLY A 68 15.00 20.34 -27.35
C GLY A 68 16.18 21.31 -27.41
N ARG A 69 16.50 21.99 -26.29
CA ARG A 69 17.67 22.89 -26.19
C ARG A 69 18.99 22.12 -26.25
N ARG A 70 19.07 20.97 -25.60
CA ARG A 70 20.23 20.06 -25.63
C ARG A 70 20.56 19.66 -27.07
N LEU A 71 19.54 19.26 -27.82
CA LEU A 71 19.69 18.86 -29.23
C LEU A 71 20.13 20.04 -30.13
N ASP A 72 19.60 21.26 -29.93
CA ASP A 72 20.05 22.46 -30.67
C ASP A 72 21.52 22.78 -30.39
N PHE A 73 21.91 22.74 -29.11
CA PHE A 73 23.29 22.96 -28.69
C PHE A 73 24.23 21.92 -29.30
N ASP A 74 23.90 20.63 -29.20
CA ASP A 74 24.69 19.54 -29.77
C ASP A 74 24.86 19.69 -31.28
N TYR A 75 23.77 20.03 -31.99
CA TYR A 75 23.79 20.25 -33.43
C TYR A 75 24.75 21.39 -33.82
N LYS A 76 24.69 22.52 -33.13
CA LYS A 76 25.55 23.69 -33.40
C LYS A 76 27.00 23.43 -33.02
N LYS A 77 27.24 22.81 -31.85
CA LYS A 77 28.56 22.42 -31.37
C LYS A 77 29.26 21.46 -32.32
N LYS A 78 28.53 20.48 -32.88
CA LYS A 78 29.08 19.55 -33.88
C LYS A 78 29.50 20.24 -35.19
N ARG A 79 28.98 21.44 -35.46
CA ARG A 79 29.30 22.26 -36.62
C ARG A 79 30.20 23.46 -36.29
N GLN A 80 30.95 23.39 -35.19
CA GLN A 80 31.93 24.41 -34.82
C GLN A 80 32.87 24.74 -35.99
N GLY A 81 33.12 26.04 -36.20
CA GLY A 81 33.83 26.56 -37.38
C GLY A 81 32.95 26.80 -38.62
N LYS A 82 31.71 26.28 -38.66
CA LYS A 82 30.68 26.61 -39.67
C LYS A 82 29.51 27.42 -39.11
N VAL A 83 29.39 27.49 -37.78
CA VAL A 83 28.39 28.26 -37.04
C VAL A 83 29.16 29.32 -36.24
N PRO A 84 28.69 30.58 -36.17
CA PRO A 84 29.33 31.60 -35.34
C PRO A 84 29.41 31.18 -33.87
N ASP A 85 30.56 31.40 -33.22
CA ASP A 85 30.77 31.00 -31.82
C ASP A 85 29.73 31.62 -30.87
N GLU A 86 29.28 32.83 -31.18
CA GLU A 86 28.24 33.52 -30.43
C GLU A 86 26.89 32.77 -30.46
N GLU A 87 26.53 32.13 -31.58
CA GLU A 87 25.32 31.31 -31.66
C GLU A 87 25.44 30.00 -30.87
N ILE A 88 26.64 29.42 -30.82
CA ILE A 88 26.93 28.22 -30.02
C ILE A 88 26.84 28.58 -28.53
N ARG A 89 27.41 29.72 -28.14
CA ARG A 89 27.37 30.26 -26.77
C ARG A 89 25.94 30.50 -26.31
N GLN A 90 25.11 31.15 -27.13
CA GLN A 90 23.70 31.38 -26.82
C GLN A 90 22.87 30.09 -26.73
N ALA A 91 23.23 29.06 -27.51
CA ALA A 91 22.56 27.77 -27.43
C ALA A 91 22.90 27.03 -26.13
N LEU A 92 24.16 27.13 -25.66
CA LEU A 92 24.59 26.61 -24.37
C LEU A 92 23.86 27.31 -23.22
N GLU A 93 23.83 28.64 -23.23
CA GLU A 93 23.15 29.46 -22.21
C GLU A 93 21.67 29.06 -22.08
N LYS A 94 20.96 28.94 -23.21
CA LYS A 94 19.55 28.48 -23.21
C LYS A 94 19.37 27.04 -22.74
N PHE A 95 20.35 26.18 -22.98
CA PHE A 95 20.32 24.81 -22.48
C PHE A 95 20.50 24.78 -20.97
N ASP A 96 21.52 25.47 -20.45
CA ASP A 96 21.80 25.54 -19.01
C ASP A 96 20.62 26.16 -18.24
N GLU A 97 20.03 27.26 -18.73
CA GLU A 97 18.81 27.86 -18.17
C GLU A 97 17.65 26.84 -18.12
N SER A 98 17.44 26.10 -19.20
CA SER A 98 16.36 25.10 -19.26
C SER A 98 16.61 23.89 -18.36
N LYS A 99 17.89 23.54 -18.15
CA LYS A 99 18.32 22.47 -17.26
C LYS A 99 18.07 22.86 -15.80
N GLU A 100 18.46 24.08 -15.40
CA GLU A 100 18.24 24.58 -14.05
C GLU A 100 16.74 24.60 -13.69
N ILE A 101 15.88 25.04 -14.62
CA ILE A 101 14.43 25.03 -14.42
C ILE A 101 13.90 23.59 -14.25
N ALA A 102 14.34 22.66 -15.10
CA ALA A 102 13.92 21.27 -15.01
C ALA A 102 14.37 20.65 -13.67
N GLU A 103 15.64 20.81 -13.29
CA GLU A 103 16.19 20.32 -12.03
C GLU A 103 15.45 20.91 -10.82
N SER A 104 15.21 22.23 -10.80
CA SER A 104 14.45 22.88 -9.73
C SER A 104 13.02 22.32 -9.62
N SER A 105 12.33 22.14 -10.76
CA SER A 105 10.98 21.57 -10.77
C SER A 105 10.93 20.14 -10.21
N MET A 106 11.93 19.31 -10.53
CA MET A 106 12.03 17.94 -10.03
C MET A 106 12.40 17.92 -8.54
N PHE A 107 13.29 18.82 -8.12
CA PHE A 107 13.70 18.95 -6.72
C PHE A 107 12.54 19.39 -5.82
N ASN A 108 11.77 20.39 -6.24
CA ASN A 108 10.62 20.89 -5.46
C ASN A 108 9.60 19.78 -5.19
N LEU A 109 9.36 18.89 -6.17
CA LEU A 109 8.49 17.74 -5.98
C LEU A 109 9.03 16.78 -4.88
N LEU A 110 10.33 16.47 -4.92
CA LEU A 110 10.96 15.58 -3.94
C LEU A 110 11.01 16.20 -2.53
N GLU A 111 11.24 17.51 -2.43
CA GLU A 111 11.25 18.19 -1.13
C GLU A 111 9.84 18.20 -0.49
N MET A 112 8.79 18.29 -1.31
CA MET A 112 7.41 18.18 -0.84
C MET A 112 7.07 16.79 -0.25
N ASP A 113 7.69 15.72 -0.73
CA ASP A 113 7.50 14.37 -0.18
C ASP A 113 8.13 14.22 1.21
N THR A 114 9.32 14.81 1.45
CA THR A 114 10.01 14.68 2.75
C THR A 114 9.31 15.36 3.93
N ARG A 115 8.37 16.30 3.68
CA ARG A 115 7.66 17.04 4.73
C ARG A 115 6.29 16.46 5.10
N ARG A 116 5.81 15.44 4.38
CA ARG A 116 4.55 14.76 4.70
C ARG A 116 4.83 13.51 5.54
N GLU A 117 5.25 13.71 6.79
CA GLU A 117 5.15 12.61 7.75
C GLU A 117 3.68 12.16 7.82
N TYR A 118 3.46 10.88 7.56
CA TYR A 118 2.15 10.25 7.72
C TYR A 118 1.72 10.36 9.19
N GLN A 119 0.82 11.30 9.49
CA GLN A 119 0.10 11.27 10.76
C GLN A 119 -1.15 10.40 10.58
N PRO A 120 -1.22 9.22 11.21
CA PRO A 120 -2.44 8.43 11.20
C PRO A 120 -3.54 9.25 11.86
N LYS A 121 -4.59 9.58 11.10
CA LYS A 121 -5.83 10.12 11.68
C LYS A 121 -6.41 9.02 12.59
N PRO A 122 -6.83 9.33 13.83
CA PRO A 122 -7.42 8.33 14.71
C PRO A 122 -8.59 7.66 14.01
N ARG A 123 -8.50 6.34 13.90
CA ARG A 123 -9.58 5.47 13.40
C ARG A 123 -10.82 5.76 14.25
N MET A 124 -11.95 6.14 13.63
CA MET A 124 -13.22 6.20 14.37
C MET A 124 -13.50 4.81 14.92
N THR A 125 -13.32 4.63 16.21
CA THR A 125 -13.79 3.46 16.95
C THR A 125 -15.31 3.54 16.97
N LEU A 126 -15.97 2.64 16.23
CA LEU A 126 -17.39 2.37 16.45
C LEU A 126 -17.49 1.78 17.86
N GLU A 127 -17.96 2.58 18.82
CA GLU A 127 -18.33 2.08 20.14
C GLU A 127 -19.63 1.29 20.00
N LEU A 128 -19.48 0.00 19.69
CA LEU A 128 -20.55 -0.98 19.91
C LEU A 128 -20.71 -1.14 21.42
N SER A 129 -21.86 -0.73 21.94
CA SER A 129 -22.19 -0.87 23.35
C SER A 129 -22.25 -2.35 23.74
N ASP A 130 -21.30 -2.79 24.56
CA ASP A 130 -21.27 -4.10 25.21
C ASP A 130 -22.45 -4.23 26.18
N ASN A 131 -23.30 -5.24 25.99
CA ASN A 131 -24.19 -5.76 27.03
C ASN A 131 -23.88 -7.23 27.30
N ASN A 132 -23.53 -7.46 28.57
CA ASN A 132 -22.83 -8.61 29.13
C ASN A 132 -23.70 -9.87 29.37
N GLN A 133 -22.98 -10.99 29.60
CA GLN A 133 -23.36 -12.34 30.07
C GLN A 133 -23.66 -13.34 28.94
N HIS A 134 -22.93 -14.46 28.81
CA HIS A 134 -22.90 -15.57 29.78
C HIS A 134 -21.58 -16.38 29.85
N ASN A 135 -21.25 -16.70 31.11
CA ASN A 135 -20.51 -17.80 31.74
C ASN A 135 -20.02 -19.01 30.91
N GLY A 136 -18.78 -19.45 31.18
CA GLY A 136 -18.28 -20.79 30.79
C GLY A 136 -16.75 -20.97 30.88
N GLY A 137 -16.20 -20.97 32.09
CA GLY A 137 -14.81 -21.43 32.33
C GLY A 137 -14.67 -22.96 32.33
N LEU A 138 -13.41 -23.41 32.15
CA LEU A 138 -12.77 -24.77 32.22
C LEU A 138 -11.93 -24.94 30.94
N SER A 139 -10.66 -25.36 30.88
CA SER A 139 -9.76 -26.06 31.81
C SER A 139 -8.32 -26.06 31.25
N ASN A 140 -7.31 -26.05 32.13
CA ASN A 140 -5.89 -26.36 31.85
C ASN A 140 -5.71 -27.80 31.31
N ALA A 141 -4.83 -28.00 30.32
CA ALA A 141 -3.98 -29.19 30.19
C ALA A 141 -2.91 -29.05 29.09
N THR A 142 -1.64 -29.03 29.54
CA THR A 142 -0.47 -29.79 29.04
C THR A 142 -0.30 -30.14 27.56
N THR A 143 0.91 -29.81 27.09
CA THR A 143 1.61 -30.12 25.82
C THR A 143 1.53 -31.60 25.38
N PRO A 144 1.87 -31.87 24.10
CA PRO A 144 3.24 -32.33 23.85
C PRO A 144 3.88 -31.76 22.58
N LYS A 145 5.09 -31.21 22.77
CA LYS A 145 6.15 -31.18 21.75
C LYS A 145 6.71 -32.60 21.66
N PRO A 146 6.85 -33.20 20.48
CA PRO A 146 8.20 -33.53 19.97
C PRO A 146 8.22 -33.50 18.43
N SER A 147 9.32 -33.46 17.67
CA SER A 147 10.75 -33.36 17.89
C SER A 147 11.35 -33.31 16.48
N GLY A 148 12.21 -32.34 16.20
CA GLY A 148 12.90 -32.20 14.93
C GLY A 148 13.91 -31.08 15.05
N GLY A 149 14.95 -31.31 15.84
CA GLY A 149 16.00 -30.34 16.08
C GLY A 149 16.82 -30.11 14.82
N VAL A 150 16.96 -28.84 14.46
CA VAL A 150 18.22 -28.26 14.03
C VAL A 150 18.33 -26.93 14.77
N ALA A 151 19.50 -26.68 15.36
CA ALA A 151 19.81 -25.41 15.98
C ALA A 151 19.78 -24.33 14.88
N MET A 152 18.73 -23.52 14.85
CA MET A 152 18.64 -22.41 13.90
C MET A 152 19.20 -21.16 14.58
N ASP A 153 20.52 -21.02 14.53
CA ASP A 153 21.20 -19.72 14.61
C ASP A 153 21.11 -18.97 13.26
N GLN A 154 20.32 -19.52 12.33
CA GLN A 154 20.12 -19.01 11.00
C GLN A 154 18.90 -18.08 10.97
N PRO A 155 19.03 -16.87 10.40
CA PRO A 155 17.92 -15.94 10.22
C PRO A 155 16.74 -16.59 9.53
N CYS A 156 15.56 -16.48 10.13
CA CYS A 156 14.33 -17.07 9.61
C CYS A 156 13.08 -16.35 10.11
N CYS A 157 11.99 -16.55 9.37
CA CYS A 157 10.68 -16.04 9.70
C CYS A 157 9.60 -17.11 9.48
N ARG A 158 8.42 -16.87 10.04
CA ARG A 158 7.22 -17.69 9.83
C ARG A 158 6.18 -16.89 9.06
N ALA A 159 5.59 -17.48 8.02
CA ALA A 159 4.48 -16.90 7.30
C ALA A 159 3.23 -16.76 8.19
N LEU A 160 2.65 -15.57 8.20
CA LEU A 160 1.39 -15.24 8.88
C LEU A 160 0.18 -15.42 7.96
N TYR A 161 0.40 -15.35 6.64
CA TYR A 161 -0.63 -15.48 5.61
C TYR A 161 -0.06 -16.20 4.39
N ASP A 162 -0.95 -16.69 3.52
CA ASP A 162 -0.57 -17.14 2.18
C ASP A 162 -0.06 -15.97 1.34
N PHE A 163 0.95 -16.23 0.50
CA PHE A 163 1.46 -15.28 -0.47
C PHE A 163 1.60 -15.96 -1.83
N ASP A 164 0.81 -15.52 -2.80
CA ASP A 164 0.85 -16.00 -4.18
C ASP A 164 1.60 -14.95 -5.04
N PRO A 165 2.73 -15.32 -5.68
CA PRO A 165 3.58 -14.38 -6.39
C PRO A 165 2.92 -13.90 -7.70
N GLU A 166 2.98 -12.59 -7.96
CA GLU A 166 2.46 -11.94 -9.16
C GLU A 166 3.57 -11.56 -10.16
N ASN A 167 4.81 -11.37 -9.68
CA ASN A 167 5.95 -10.94 -10.48
C ASN A 167 7.10 -11.96 -10.47
N GLU A 168 7.93 -11.95 -11.53
CA GLU A 168 9.15 -12.76 -11.57
C GLU A 168 10.11 -12.34 -10.45
N GLY A 169 10.57 -13.32 -9.67
CA GLY A 169 11.48 -13.14 -8.54
C GLY A 169 10.81 -13.10 -7.16
N GLU A 170 9.48 -13.09 -7.09
CA GLU A 170 8.73 -13.22 -5.83
C GLU A 170 8.69 -14.66 -5.33
N LEU A 171 8.76 -14.85 -4.01
CA LEU A 171 8.72 -16.17 -3.38
C LEU A 171 7.33 -16.48 -2.83
N GLY A 172 6.63 -17.43 -3.43
CA GLY A 172 5.34 -17.90 -2.92
C GLY A 172 5.45 -18.86 -1.73
N PHE A 173 4.53 -18.73 -0.76
CA PHE A 173 4.45 -19.58 0.44
C PHE A 173 3.03 -19.66 1.01
N LYS A 174 2.82 -20.54 1.99
CA LYS A 174 1.54 -20.72 2.70
C LYS A 174 1.66 -20.35 4.19
N GLU A 175 0.54 -19.97 4.80
CA GLU A 175 0.47 -19.65 6.22
C GLU A 175 1.11 -20.76 7.07
N GLY A 176 2.00 -20.37 7.98
CA GLY A 176 2.73 -21.28 8.85
C GLY A 176 4.06 -21.80 8.30
N ASP A 177 4.38 -21.57 7.02
CA ASP A 177 5.67 -21.92 6.45
C ASP A 177 6.83 -21.20 7.16
N VAL A 178 7.97 -21.89 7.31
CA VAL A 178 9.21 -21.31 7.85
C VAL A 178 10.16 -21.03 6.71
N ILE A 179 10.49 -19.76 6.53
CA ILE A 179 11.32 -19.26 5.43
C ILE A 179 12.68 -18.85 6.01
N THR A 180 13.75 -19.32 5.37
CA THR A 180 15.11 -18.86 5.71
C THR A 180 15.31 -17.47 5.16
N LEU A 181 15.63 -16.49 6.01
CA LEU A 181 15.95 -15.13 5.58
C LEU A 181 17.39 -15.07 5.06
N THR A 182 17.57 -14.49 3.88
CA THR A 182 18.89 -14.33 3.26
C THR A 182 19.32 -12.87 3.20
N ASN A 183 18.40 -11.94 2.96
CA ASN A 183 18.70 -10.52 2.89
C ASN A 183 17.46 -9.65 3.17
N GLN A 184 17.67 -8.39 3.55
CA GLN A 184 16.64 -7.35 3.53
C GLN A 184 16.90 -6.46 2.33
N ILE A 185 15.94 -6.39 1.41
CA ILE A 185 16.09 -5.60 0.19
C ILE A 185 15.85 -4.11 0.51
N ASP A 186 14.82 -3.83 1.30
CA ASP A 186 14.44 -2.50 1.78
C ASP A 186 13.51 -2.59 3.01
N ASP A 187 12.88 -1.47 3.40
CA ASP A 187 11.96 -1.39 4.56
C ASP A 187 10.64 -2.18 4.38
N ASN A 188 10.38 -2.73 3.21
CA ASN A 188 9.14 -3.41 2.86
C ASN A 188 9.32 -4.86 2.38
N TRP A 189 10.52 -5.26 1.96
CA TRP A 189 10.80 -6.56 1.36
C TRP A 189 11.98 -7.30 2.00
N TYR A 190 11.73 -8.58 2.35
CA TYR A 190 12.78 -9.55 2.62
C TYR A 190 13.04 -10.42 1.39
N GLU A 191 14.26 -10.91 1.27
CA GLU A 191 14.62 -12.04 0.43
C GLU A 191 14.83 -13.27 1.31
N GLY A 192 14.34 -14.41 0.86
CA GLY A 192 14.54 -15.66 1.56
C GLY A 192 14.43 -16.86 0.65
N MET A 193 14.52 -18.04 1.29
CA MET A 193 14.49 -19.32 0.62
C MET A 193 13.58 -20.31 1.35
N ILE A 194 12.73 -20.99 0.60
CA ILE A 194 11.94 -22.13 1.08
C ILE A 194 11.87 -23.20 -0.01
N HIS A 195 12.01 -24.48 0.36
CA HIS A 195 12.01 -25.62 -0.57
C HIS A 195 13.00 -25.49 -1.75
N GLY A 196 14.13 -24.79 -1.54
CA GLY A 196 15.14 -24.55 -2.58
C GLY A 196 14.77 -23.47 -3.60
N GLN A 197 13.62 -22.81 -3.46
CA GLN A 197 13.24 -21.64 -4.24
C GLN A 197 13.60 -20.37 -3.46
N SER A 198 14.18 -19.40 -4.15
CA SER A 198 14.55 -18.11 -3.59
C SER A 198 13.77 -17.00 -4.26
N GLY A 199 13.46 -15.97 -3.49
CA GLY A 199 12.77 -14.78 -3.99
C GLY A 199 12.45 -13.81 -2.88
N PHE A 200 11.85 -12.69 -3.27
CA PHE A 200 11.47 -11.63 -2.34
C PHE A 200 10.00 -11.71 -1.93
N PHE A 201 9.69 -11.27 -0.72
CA PHE A 201 8.35 -11.24 -0.17
C PHE A 201 8.13 -10.10 0.86
N PRO A 202 6.88 -9.65 1.07
CA PRO A 202 6.61 -8.52 1.94
C PRO A 202 6.86 -8.83 3.42
N ILE A 203 7.48 -7.90 4.15
CA ILE A 203 7.77 -8.03 5.58
C ILE A 203 6.49 -8.24 6.40
N ASN A 204 5.39 -7.56 6.05
CA ASN A 204 4.12 -7.62 6.79
C ASN A 204 3.39 -8.97 6.69
N TYR A 205 3.89 -9.91 5.88
CA TYR A 205 3.33 -11.25 5.74
C TYR A 205 4.01 -12.28 6.63
N VAL A 206 5.04 -11.88 7.39
CA VAL A 206 5.86 -12.80 8.17
C VAL A 206 6.12 -12.30 9.58
N GLU A 207 6.33 -13.23 10.50
CA GLU A 207 6.83 -12.99 11.85
C GLU A 207 8.30 -13.40 11.92
N ILE A 208 9.18 -12.47 12.32
CA ILE A 208 10.60 -12.75 12.46
C ILE A 208 10.85 -13.62 13.68
N LEU A 209 11.44 -14.79 13.45
CA LEU A 209 11.83 -15.71 14.52
C LEU A 209 13.29 -15.49 14.91
N VAL A 210 14.16 -15.34 13.90
CA VAL A 210 15.58 -15.02 14.05
C VAL A 210 15.90 -13.91 13.05
N PRO A 211 16.31 -12.71 13.49
CA PRO A 211 16.59 -11.59 12.60
C PRO A 211 17.88 -11.80 11.79
N LEU A 212 18.01 -11.09 10.67
CA LEU A 212 19.27 -11.01 9.93
C LEU A 212 20.36 -10.32 10.77
N PRO A 213 21.62 -10.76 10.69
CA PRO A 213 22.73 -10.06 11.33
C PRO A 213 22.94 -8.68 10.69
N HIS A 214 23.26 -7.69 11.52
CA HIS A 214 23.59 -6.31 11.10
C HIS A 214 24.92 -6.21 10.34
#